data_AF-A0A031J425-F1
#
_entry.id   AF-A0A031J425-F1
#
_cell.length_a   1.000
_cell.length_b   1.000
_cell.length_c   1.000
_cell.angle_alpha   90.00
_cell.angle_beta   90.00
_cell.angle_gamma   90.00
#
_symmetry.space_group_name_H-M   'P 1'
#
loop_
_entity.id
_entity.type
_entity.pdbx_description
1 polymer ?
#
loop_
_entity_poly.entity_id
_entity_poly.type
_entity_poly.pdbx_seq_one_letter_code
_entity_poly.pdbx_strand_id
1 'polypeptide(L)'
;MFQSSISIGDTRVFERLVAGLEIEFGKAAAQGLARHFIEAEDADFYWDARAAQRWLGTYEGLDDGDELLDRIAVFGRLDDRFYVAILIVDGAEAVDAMLGLRQFDSETEALEAYRAAR
;
A
#
# COMPACT_ATOMS: atom_id res chain seq x y z
N MET A 1 0.67 -15.08 -23.67
CA MET A 1 1.47 -15.52 -22.50
C MET A 1 1.53 -14.32 -21.57
N PHE A 2 0.63 -14.23 -20.60
CA PHE A 2 0.71 -13.18 -19.58
C PHE A 2 1.69 -13.66 -18.51
N GLN A 3 2.92 -13.15 -18.55
CA GLN A 3 3.83 -13.29 -17.42
C GLN A 3 3.26 -12.41 -16.31
N SER A 4 2.59 -13.02 -15.33
CA SER A 4 2.26 -12.35 -14.08
C SER A 4 3.56 -12.16 -13.31
N SER A 5 4.28 -11.07 -13.58
CA SER A 5 5.31 -10.60 -12.66
C SER A 5 4.59 -10.21 -11.37
N ILE A 6 4.78 -11.01 -10.33
CA ILE A 6 4.44 -10.60 -8.97
C ILE A 6 5.42 -9.47 -8.66
N SER A 7 5.00 -8.21 -8.81
CA SER A 7 5.76 -7.08 -8.30
C SER A 7 5.65 -7.14 -6.78
N ILE A 8 6.77 -7.45 -6.13
CA ILE A 8 6.87 -7.51 -4.67
C ILE A 8 7.41 -6.15 -4.23
N GLY A 9 6.64 -5.44 -3.42
CA GLY A 9 7.06 -4.18 -2.79
C GLY A 9 8.15 -4.39 -1.73
N ASP A 10 8.73 -3.28 -1.26
CA ASP A 10 9.75 -3.24 -0.21
C ASP A 10 9.11 -3.23 1.18
N THR A 11 9.13 -4.36 1.89
CA THR A 11 8.62 -4.44 3.28
C THR A 11 9.42 -3.57 4.27
N ARG A 12 10.55 -2.98 3.86
CA ARG A 12 11.39 -2.09 4.68
C ARG A 12 11.11 -0.60 4.47
N VAL A 13 10.03 -0.26 3.77
CA VAL A 13 9.61 1.13 3.52
C VAL A 13 9.61 1.97 4.81
N PHE A 14 9.00 1.47 5.89
CA PHE A 14 8.96 2.18 7.17
C PHE A 14 10.36 2.41 7.76
N GLU A 15 11.21 1.40 7.75
CA GLU A 15 12.57 1.47 8.29
C GLU A 15 13.42 2.48 7.52
N ARG A 16 13.28 2.52 6.19
CA ARG A 16 13.97 3.47 5.33
C ARG A 16 13.49 4.89 5.52
N LEU A 17 12.17 5.09 5.68
CA LEU A 17 11.59 6.40 6.01
C LEU A 17 12.14 6.91 7.34
N VAL A 18 12.09 6.08 8.39
CA VAL A 18 12.65 6.43 9.71
C VAL A 18 14.13 6.78 9.59
N ALA A 19 14.93 5.96 8.91
CA ALA A 19 16.37 6.23 8.74
C ALA A 19 16.64 7.58 8.03
N GLY A 20 15.86 7.93 7.02
CA GLY A 20 15.95 9.25 6.36
C GLY A 20 15.61 10.40 7.31
N LEU A 21 14.51 10.28 8.05
CA LEU A 21 14.09 11.29 9.01
C LEU A 21 15.02 11.40 10.22
N GLU A 22 15.69 10.31 10.62
CA GLU A 22 16.71 10.36 11.67
C GLU A 22 17.91 11.24 11.28
N ILE A 23 18.31 11.20 10.01
CA ILE A 23 19.39 12.04 9.48
C ILE A 23 19.02 13.52 9.52
N GLU A 24 17.76 13.84 9.21
CA GLU A 24 17.29 15.23 9.05
C GLU A 24 16.78 15.85 10.36
N PHE A 25 16.08 15.09 11.19
CA PHE A 25 15.34 15.57 12.36
C PHE A 25 15.77 14.92 13.67
N GLY A 26 16.66 13.91 13.62
CA GLY A 26 17.16 13.20 14.78
C GLY A 26 16.24 12.08 15.29
N LYS A 27 16.85 11.14 16.03
CA LYS A 27 16.22 9.90 16.51
C LYS A 27 14.93 10.09 17.31
N ALA A 28 14.85 11.15 18.11
CA ALA A 28 13.70 11.38 18.98
C ALA A 28 12.43 11.74 18.20
N ALA A 29 12.55 12.35 17.02
CA ALA A 29 11.42 12.81 16.21
C ALA A 29 11.04 11.84 15.08
N ALA A 30 12.01 11.08 14.56
CA ALA A 30 11.87 10.32 13.32
C ALA A 30 10.69 9.34 13.31
N GLN A 31 10.49 8.55 14.37
CA GLN A 31 9.39 7.58 14.43
C GLN A 31 8.00 8.22 14.51
N GLY A 32 7.88 9.34 15.22
CA GLY A 32 6.60 10.07 15.31
C GLY A 32 6.27 10.72 13.96
N LEU A 33 7.28 11.30 13.32
CA LEU A 33 7.13 11.96 12.04
C LEU A 33 6.86 10.96 10.90
N ALA A 34 7.52 9.79 10.90
CA ALA A 34 7.24 8.71 9.96
C ALA A 34 5.78 8.24 10.04
N ARG A 35 5.27 8.03 11.26
CA ARG A 35 3.86 7.68 11.47
C ARG A 35 2.93 8.78 10.98
N HIS A 36 3.24 10.05 11.26
CA HIS A 36 2.43 11.15 10.74
C HIS A 36 2.41 11.24 9.22
N PHE A 37 3.51 10.96 8.53
CA PHE A 37 3.52 10.90 7.05
C PHE A 37 2.62 9.77 6.52
N ILE A 38 2.65 8.60 7.17
CA ILE A 38 1.82 7.45 6.77
C ILE A 38 0.35 7.68 7.13
N GLU A 39 0.06 8.22 8.31
CA GLU A 39 -1.29 8.57 8.77
C GLU A 39 -1.92 9.68 7.92
N ALA A 40 -1.11 10.54 7.30
CA ALA A 40 -1.56 11.55 6.34
C ALA A 40 -2.01 10.95 4.98
N GLU A 41 -2.16 9.62 4.91
CA GLU A 41 -2.74 8.89 3.78
C GLU A 41 -1.89 8.88 2.51
N ASP A 42 -0.57 8.82 2.62
CA ASP A 42 0.29 8.57 1.46
C ASP A 42 0.16 7.10 1.04
N ALA A 43 -0.76 6.87 0.10
CA ALA A 43 -1.11 5.58 -0.47
C ALA A 43 0.08 4.90 -1.16
N ASP A 44 1.09 5.67 -1.56
CA ASP A 44 2.33 5.15 -2.14
C ASP A 44 3.11 4.33 -1.10
N PHE A 45 3.08 4.69 0.20
CA PHE A 45 3.73 3.85 1.22
C PHE A 45 3.09 2.46 1.32
N TYR A 46 1.77 2.37 1.15
CA TYR A 46 1.07 1.09 1.17
C TYR A 46 1.27 0.32 -0.14
N TRP A 47 1.35 1.01 -1.28
CA TRP A 47 1.75 0.36 -2.53
C TRP A 47 3.17 -0.20 -2.43
N ASP A 48 4.12 0.62 -1.99
CA ASP A 48 5.52 0.25 -1.90
C ASP A 48 5.76 -0.83 -0.85
N ALA A 49 5.03 -0.84 0.27
CA ALA A 49 5.21 -1.86 1.31
C ALA A 49 4.52 -3.20 1.02
N ARG A 50 3.88 -3.37 -0.15
CA ARG A 50 3.05 -4.55 -0.45
C ARG A 50 3.90 -5.82 -0.54
N ALA A 51 3.48 -6.86 0.15
CA ALA A 51 4.07 -8.20 0.04
C ALA A 51 3.35 -9.05 -1.02
N ALA A 52 2.05 -8.82 -1.22
CA ALA A 52 1.25 -9.51 -2.22
C ALA A 52 0.21 -8.57 -2.83
N GLN A 53 -0.16 -8.85 -4.09
CA GLN A 53 -1.20 -8.13 -4.81
C GLN A 53 -2.11 -9.06 -5.61
N ARG A 54 -3.36 -8.64 -5.81
CA ARG A 54 -4.36 -9.35 -6.61
C ARG A 54 -5.21 -8.35 -7.37
N TRP A 55 -5.20 -8.46 -8.69
CA TRP A 55 -6.07 -7.68 -9.55
C TRP A 55 -7.54 -8.07 -9.33
N LEU A 56 -8.38 -7.06 -9.16
CA LEU A 56 -9.82 -7.17 -8.91
C LEU A 56 -10.66 -6.73 -10.13
N GLY A 57 -10.01 -6.18 -11.15
CA GLY A 57 -10.63 -5.66 -12.36
C GLY A 57 -10.42 -4.16 -12.52
N THR A 58 -10.80 -3.66 -13.70
CA THR A 58 -10.75 -2.23 -14.02
C THR A 58 -11.64 -1.42 -13.06
N TYR A 59 -11.17 -0.24 -12.69
CA TYR A 59 -11.93 0.78 -12.01
C TYR A 59 -12.61 1.66 -13.07
N GLU A 60 -13.92 1.52 -13.19
CA GLU A 60 -14.74 2.44 -13.98
C GLU A 60 -15.11 3.60 -13.05
N GLY A 61 -14.34 4.69 -13.15
CA GLY A 61 -14.62 5.93 -12.41
C GLY A 61 -15.94 6.57 -12.84
N LEU A 62 -16.37 7.61 -12.11
CA LEU A 62 -17.54 8.42 -12.49
C LEU A 62 -17.21 9.49 -13.54
N ASP A 63 -15.92 9.75 -13.77
CA ASP A 63 -15.43 10.73 -14.74
C ASP A 63 -15.16 10.03 -16.08
N ASP A 64 -15.56 10.65 -17.19
CA ASP A 64 -15.39 10.18 -18.58
C ASP A 64 -13.91 10.26 -19.03
N GLY A 65 -12.96 10.16 -18.09
CA GLY A 65 -11.54 10.09 -18.39
C GLY A 65 -11.21 8.79 -19.09
N ASP A 66 -10.51 8.87 -20.22
CA ASP A 66 -10.03 7.70 -20.99
C ASP A 66 -8.95 6.88 -20.23
N GLU A 67 -8.60 7.25 -19.00
CA GLU A 67 -7.60 6.54 -18.20
C GLU A 67 -8.17 5.25 -17.60
N LEU A 68 -7.65 4.13 -18.09
CA LEU A 68 -7.94 2.81 -17.57
C LEU A 68 -7.19 2.61 -16.26
N LEU A 69 -7.93 2.76 -15.16
CA LEU A 69 -7.45 2.48 -13.81
C LEU A 69 -7.75 1.03 -13.42
N ASP A 70 -6.89 0.43 -12.61
CA ASP A 70 -7.05 -0.93 -12.09
C ASP A 70 -7.30 -0.92 -10.58
N ARG A 71 -8.22 -1.78 -10.14
CA ARG A 71 -8.40 -2.10 -8.71
C ARG A 71 -7.50 -3.25 -8.33
N ILE A 72 -6.63 -3.02 -7.36
CA ILE A 72 -5.69 -4.02 -6.87
C ILE A 72 -5.85 -4.16 -5.37
N ALA A 73 -6.27 -5.34 -4.91
CA ALA A 73 -6.13 -5.69 -3.50
C ALA A 73 -4.64 -5.88 -3.19
N VAL A 74 -4.17 -5.28 -2.11
CA VAL A 74 -2.81 -5.46 -1.58
C VAL A 74 -2.84 -6.00 -0.16
N PHE A 75 -1.80 -6.74 0.18
CA PHE A 75 -1.48 -7.20 1.52
C PHE A 75 -0.01 -6.91 1.81
N GLY A 76 0.30 -6.45 3.01
CA GLY A 76 1.67 -6.19 3.43
C GLY A 76 1.80 -5.96 4.92
N ARG A 77 2.98 -5.50 5.33
CA ARG A 77 3.29 -5.11 6.71
C ARG A 77 3.95 -3.75 6.72
N LEU A 78 3.46 -2.83 7.55
CA LEU A 78 3.98 -1.47 7.69
C LEU A 78 3.83 -1.04 9.15
N ASP A 79 4.87 -0.42 9.72
CA ASP A 79 4.94 -0.02 11.14
C ASP A 79 4.49 -1.14 12.10
N ASP A 80 5.07 -2.34 11.91
CA ASP A 80 4.77 -3.55 12.68
C ASP A 80 3.32 -4.08 12.64
N ARG A 81 2.47 -3.54 11.77
CA ARG A 81 1.09 -4.02 11.56
C ARG A 81 0.91 -4.62 10.18
N PHE A 82 0.14 -5.70 10.09
CA PHE A 82 -0.33 -6.21 8.80
C PHE A 82 -1.43 -5.30 8.28
N TYR A 83 -1.50 -5.13 6.97
CA TYR A 83 -2.57 -4.35 6.36
C TYR A 83 -3.15 -5.04 5.13
N VAL A 84 -4.39 -4.69 4.83
CA VAL A 84 -5.08 -4.99 3.59
C VAL A 84 -5.75 -3.71 3.09
N ALA A 85 -5.60 -3.40 1.82
CA ALA A 85 -6.25 -2.27 1.17
C ALA A 85 -6.60 -2.61 -0.30
N ILE A 86 -7.45 -1.80 -0.91
CA ILE A 86 -7.65 -1.78 -2.36
C ILE A 86 -7.05 -0.48 -2.88
N LEU A 87 -6.11 -0.58 -3.80
CA LEU A 87 -5.50 0.56 -4.47
C LEU A 87 -6.05 0.69 -5.88
N ILE A 88 -6.38 1.91 -6.25
CA ILE A 88 -6.71 2.32 -7.62
C ILE A 88 -5.40 2.78 -8.23
N VAL A 89 -4.93 2.10 -9.26
CA VAL A 89 -3.66 2.41 -9.90
C VAL A 89 -3.82 2.62 -11.39
N ASP A 90 -2.98 3.44 -11.98
CA ASP A 90 -2.90 3.60 -13.42
C ASP A 90 -2.02 2.52 -14.08
N GLY A 91 -1.89 2.58 -15.42
CA GLY A 91 -1.03 1.68 -16.18
C GLY A 91 0.47 1.87 -15.94
N ALA A 92 0.88 2.89 -15.19
CA ALA A 92 2.26 3.17 -14.78
C ALA A 92 2.55 2.75 -13.32
N GLU A 93 1.63 2.05 -12.66
CA GLU A 93 1.70 1.67 -11.24
C GLU A 93 1.69 2.87 -10.27
N ALA A 94 1.24 4.05 -10.71
CA ALA A 94 1.01 5.18 -9.82
C ALA A 94 -0.34 5.02 -9.10
N VAL A 95 -0.37 5.32 -7.80
CA VAL A 95 -1.59 5.19 -7.00
C VAL A 95 -2.43 6.45 -7.14
N ASP A 96 -3.64 6.30 -7.67
CA ASP A 96 -4.64 7.36 -7.74
C ASP A 96 -5.43 7.48 -6.42
N ALA A 97 -5.80 6.33 -5.83
CA ALA A 97 -6.56 6.30 -4.59
C ALA A 97 -6.37 5.01 -3.78
N MET A 98 -6.64 5.10 -2.47
CA MET A 98 -6.71 3.96 -1.56
C MET A 98 -8.09 3.84 -0.91
N LEU A 99 -8.62 2.62 -0.92
CA LEU A 99 -9.93 2.28 -0.38
C LEU A 99 -9.82 1.14 0.63
N GLY A 100 -10.62 1.20 1.69
CA GLY A 100 -10.84 0.08 2.59
C GLY A 100 -9.59 -0.40 3.33
N LEU A 101 -8.64 0.50 3.64
CA LEU A 101 -7.48 0.19 4.45
C LEU A 101 -7.92 -0.39 5.81
N ARG A 102 -7.42 -1.58 6.13
CA ARG A 102 -7.60 -2.24 7.43
C ARG A 102 -6.26 -2.73 7.93
N GLN A 103 -6.02 -2.57 9.22
CA GLN A 103 -4.80 -3.00 9.89
C GLN A 103 -5.10 -4.11 10.91
N PHE A 104 -4.18 -5.05 11.03
CA PHE A 104 -4.29 -6.25 11.84
C PHE A 104 -2.98 -6.51 12.57
N ASP A 105 -3.08 -7.07 13.77
CA ASP A 105 -1.90 -7.53 14.51
C ASP A 105 -1.57 -9.01 14.18
N SER A 106 -2.50 -9.72 13.52
CA SER A 106 -2.38 -11.12 13.10
C SER A 106 -2.28 -11.26 11.58
N GLU A 107 -1.22 -11.94 11.12
CA GLU A 107 -1.03 -12.25 9.69
C GLU A 107 -2.18 -13.07 9.13
N THR A 108 -2.65 -14.06 9.90
CA THR A 108 -3.74 -14.96 9.48
C THR A 108 -5.03 -14.19 9.21
N GLU A 109 -5.41 -13.28 10.10
CA GLU A 109 -6.61 -12.45 9.93
C GLU A 109 -6.49 -11.54 8.71
N ALA A 110 -5.31 -10.93 8.53
CA ALA A 110 -5.02 -10.12 7.35
C ALA A 110 -5.09 -10.93 6.04
N LEU A 111 -4.58 -12.16 6.03
CA LEU A 111 -4.65 -13.03 4.85
C LEU A 111 -6.08 -13.45 4.51
N GLU A 112 -6.91 -13.74 5.51
CA GLU A 112 -8.35 -14.02 5.30
C GLU A 112 -9.07 -12.79 4.72
N ALA A 113 -8.82 -11.63 5.32
CA ALA A 113 -9.29 -10.34 4.86
C ALA A 113 -8.90 -10.06 3.39
N TYR A 114 -7.66 -10.33 3.02
CA TYR A 114 -7.13 -10.15 1.67
C TYR A 114 -7.78 -11.06 0.63
N ARG A 115 -8.01 -12.33 0.98
CA ARG A 115 -8.73 -13.29 0.12
C ARG A 115 -10.19 -12.90 -0.09
N ALA A 116 -10.80 -12.25 0.91
CA ALA A 116 -12.17 -11.77 0.85
C ALA A 116 -12.35 -10.45 0.08
N ALA A 117 -11.29 -9.65 -0.14
CA ALA A 117 -11.37 -8.35 -0.81
C ALA A 117 -11.94 -8.45 -2.25
N ARG A 118 -12.73 -7.45 -2.67
CA ARG A 118 -13.47 -7.39 -3.95
C ARG A 118 -13.56 -5.95 -4.44
#